data_AF-A0A0S9QLN8-F1
#
_entry.id   AF-A0A0S9QLN8-F1
#
_cell.length_a   1.000
_cell.length_b   1.000
_cell.length_c   1.000
_cell.angle_alpha   90.00
_cell.angle_beta   90.00
_cell.angle_gamma   90.00
#
_symmetry.space_group_name_H-M   'P 1'
#
loop_
_entity.id
_entity.type
_entity.pdbx_description
1 polymer ?
#
loop_
_entity_poly.entity_id
_entity_poly.type
_entity_poly.pdbx_seq_one_letter_code
_entity_poly.pdbx_strand_id
1 'polypeptide(L)'
;MIRPAILLTGSFLWLGTAVLATGASEADLTDIPGTTAQCREAESRIACLQTLTERSARRLRQALAKARAAIARSPTISDAERPAARETLERTQRAWRIYARLRCEAEVPVAFTGGTGRNQAVLTCLRVHDARRTAELGDLAGID
;
A
#
# COMPACT_ATOMS: atom_id res chain seq x y z
N MET A 1 29.97 42.58 -53.12
CA MET A 1 28.95 41.60 -53.54
C MET A 1 28.55 40.79 -52.32
N ILE A 2 27.36 41.05 -51.78
CA ILE A 2 26.91 40.63 -50.45
C ILE A 2 25.76 39.63 -50.65
N ARG A 3 25.87 38.45 -50.02
CA ARG A 3 24.84 37.40 -49.99
C ARG A 3 23.67 37.81 -49.09
N PRO A 4 22.40 37.68 -49.51
CA PRO A 4 21.28 37.77 -48.59
C PRO A 4 20.90 36.39 -48.02
N ALA A 5 20.45 36.46 -46.77
CA ALA A 5 20.17 35.37 -45.85
C ALA A 5 18.85 34.64 -46.17
N ILE A 6 18.87 33.32 -45.99
CA ILE A 6 17.68 32.46 -46.02
C ILE A 6 17.11 32.39 -44.60
N LEU A 7 15.91 32.95 -44.42
CA LEU A 7 15.09 32.77 -43.23
C LEU A 7 14.50 31.36 -43.22
N LEU A 8 15.04 30.48 -42.37
CA LEU A 8 14.44 29.19 -42.03
C LEU A 8 13.42 29.41 -40.90
N THR A 9 12.15 29.35 -41.25
CA THR A 9 11.02 29.27 -40.32
C THR A 9 11.10 27.97 -39.53
N GLY A 10 11.50 28.09 -38.26
CA GLY A 10 11.54 26.99 -37.30
C GLY A 10 10.13 26.47 -36.99
N SER A 11 9.84 25.26 -37.45
CA SER A 11 8.68 24.48 -37.03
C SER A 11 8.98 23.88 -35.66
N PHE A 12 8.59 24.60 -34.60
CA PHE A 12 8.62 24.10 -33.23
C PHE A 12 7.49 23.06 -33.06
N LEU A 13 7.81 21.80 -33.38
CA LEU A 13 6.97 20.65 -33.05
C LEU A 13 6.97 20.49 -31.54
N TRP A 14 5.88 20.94 -30.92
CA TRP A 14 5.45 20.60 -29.58
C TRP A 14 5.32 19.07 -29.48
N LEU A 15 6.38 18.40 -29.04
CA LEU A 15 6.30 17.06 -28.44
C LEU A 15 5.70 17.25 -27.05
N GLY A 16 4.37 17.33 -27.00
CA GLY A 16 3.60 17.13 -25.78
C GLY A 16 3.87 15.72 -25.29
N THR A 17 4.74 15.59 -24.29
CA THR A 17 4.83 14.38 -23.48
C THR A 17 3.49 14.23 -22.77
N ALA A 18 2.66 13.34 -23.32
CA ALA A 18 1.51 12.80 -22.65
C ALA A 18 1.96 12.34 -21.25
N VAL A 19 1.52 13.05 -20.23
CA VAL A 19 1.53 12.55 -18.86
C VAL A 19 0.66 11.32 -18.90
N LEU A 20 1.30 10.14 -18.99
CA LEU A 20 0.71 8.88 -18.58
C LEU A 20 0.42 9.05 -17.09
N ALA A 21 -0.74 9.62 -16.79
CA ALA A 21 -1.41 9.39 -15.54
C ALA A 21 -1.59 7.88 -15.46
N THR A 22 -0.63 7.20 -14.83
CA THR A 22 -0.88 5.91 -14.20
C THR A 22 -1.93 6.20 -13.14
N GLY A 23 -3.18 6.24 -13.56
CA GLY A 23 -4.33 6.06 -12.70
C GLY A 23 -4.10 4.73 -12.04
N ALA A 24 -3.55 4.76 -10.83
CA ALA A 24 -3.73 3.68 -9.89
C ALA A 24 -5.23 3.49 -9.81
N SER A 25 -5.70 2.43 -10.48
CA SER A 25 -7.10 2.10 -10.57
C SER A 25 -7.69 2.07 -9.16
N GLU A 26 -8.76 2.82 -8.96
CA GLU A 26 -9.64 2.69 -7.79
C GLU A 26 -10.32 1.31 -7.72
N ALA A 27 -10.19 0.49 -8.77
CA ALA A 27 -10.31 -0.97 -8.70
C ALA A 27 -9.07 -1.49 -7.95
N ASP A 28 -9.11 -1.67 -6.64
CA ASP A 28 -9.58 -2.94 -6.09
C ASP A 28 -10.03 -2.83 -4.60
N LEU A 29 -10.42 -1.63 -4.11
CA LEU A 29 -10.76 -1.45 -2.67
C LEU A 29 -12.04 -2.16 -2.23
N THR A 30 -12.79 -2.67 -3.20
CA THR A 30 -14.13 -3.24 -3.02
C THR A 30 -14.17 -4.77 -2.98
N ASP A 31 -13.11 -5.49 -3.31
CA ASP A 31 -13.16 -6.96 -3.46
C ASP A 31 -12.39 -7.73 -2.36
N ILE A 32 -12.53 -7.29 -1.10
CA ILE A 32 -12.29 -8.18 0.03
C ILE A 32 -13.64 -8.70 0.54
N PRO A 33 -14.10 -9.87 0.07
CA PRO A 33 -15.35 -10.43 0.53
C PRO A 33 -15.38 -10.61 2.06
N GLY A 34 -16.42 -10.08 2.70
CA GLY A 34 -16.90 -10.58 4.01
C GLY A 34 -16.30 -10.00 5.29
N THR A 35 -15.55 -8.89 5.28
CA THR A 35 -14.85 -8.43 6.51
C THR A 35 -15.73 -7.74 7.55
N THR A 36 -16.83 -7.09 7.16
CA THR A 36 -17.74 -6.37 8.08
C THR A 36 -18.97 -7.19 8.51
N ALA A 37 -19.34 -8.22 7.74
CA ALA A 37 -20.47 -9.09 8.06
C ALA A 37 -20.25 -9.86 9.37
N GLN A 38 -19.00 -10.22 9.68
CA GLN A 38 -18.62 -10.94 10.91
C GLN A 38 -18.92 -10.16 12.20
N CYS A 39 -19.07 -8.84 12.14
CA CYS A 39 -19.37 -7.99 13.28
C CYS A 39 -20.82 -7.47 13.28
N ARG A 40 -21.69 -7.99 12.40
CA ARG A 40 -23.08 -7.52 12.29
C ARG A 40 -23.89 -7.85 13.54
N GLU A 41 -23.75 -9.07 14.04
CA GLU A 41 -24.47 -9.59 15.21
C GLU A 41 -23.72 -9.39 16.53
N ALA A 42 -22.59 -8.66 16.51
CA ALA A 42 -21.79 -8.45 17.72
C ALA A 42 -22.43 -7.37 18.60
N GLU A 43 -22.54 -7.64 19.91
CA GLU A 43 -23.02 -6.69 20.92
C GLU A 43 -22.31 -5.33 20.84
N SER A 44 -21.00 -5.35 20.56
CA SER A 44 -20.24 -4.16 20.19
C SER A 44 -19.51 -4.36 18.85
N ARG A 45 -20.07 -3.77 17.80
CA ARG A 45 -19.47 -3.78 16.45
C ARG A 45 -18.07 -3.18 16.44
N ILE A 46 -17.82 -2.10 17.19
CA ILE A 46 -16.50 -1.45 17.26
C ILE A 46 -15.48 -2.36 17.94
N ALA A 47 -15.82 -2.99 19.07
CA ALA A 47 -14.91 -3.91 19.76
C ALA A 47 -14.58 -5.14 18.90
N CYS A 48 -15.58 -5.67 18.17
CA CYS A 48 -15.36 -6.74 17.20
C CYS A 48 -14.40 -6.30 16.08
N LEU A 49 -14.62 -5.11 15.51
CA LEU A 49 -13.74 -4.58 14.45
C LEU A 49 -12.31 -4.34 14.95
N GLN A 50 -12.13 -3.80 16.16
CA GLN A 50 -10.81 -3.63 16.77
C GLN A 50 -10.08 -4.97 16.89
N THR A 51 -10.75 -6.00 17.41
CA THR A 51 -10.20 -7.36 17.52
C THR A 51 -9.77 -7.91 16.16
N LEU A 52 -10.59 -7.71 15.12
CA LEU A 52 -10.27 -8.17 13.77
C LEU A 52 -9.11 -7.36 13.15
N THR A 53 -9.01 -6.06 13.41
CA THR A 53 -7.88 -5.22 12.98
C THR A 53 -6.58 -5.63 13.68
N GLU A 54 -6.61 -5.98 14.97
CA GLU A 54 -5.43 -6.50 15.65
C GLU A 54 -5.00 -7.87 15.07
N ARG A 55 -5.97 -8.71 14.73
CA ARG A 55 -5.72 -10.00 14.08
C ARG A 55 -5.09 -9.81 12.69
N SER A 56 -5.56 -8.86 11.88
CA SER A 56 -4.93 -8.54 10.59
C SER A 56 -3.50 -8.04 10.76
N ALA A 57 -3.27 -7.15 11.74
CA ALA A 57 -1.94 -6.64 12.04
C ALA A 57 -0.98 -7.75 12.52
N ARG A 58 -1.46 -8.76 13.25
CA ARG A 58 -0.68 -9.96 13.61
C ARG A 58 -0.31 -10.78 12.37
N ARG A 59 -1.26 -11.05 11.47
CA ARG A 59 -1.01 -11.79 10.21
C ARG A 59 0.02 -11.09 9.35
N LEU A 60 -0.09 -9.77 9.20
CA LEU A 60 0.89 -8.98 8.47
C LEU A 60 2.30 -9.06 9.08
N ARG A 61 2.42 -8.99 10.41
CA ARG A 61 3.73 -9.17 11.08
C ARG A 61 4.33 -10.56 10.84
N GLN A 62 3.49 -11.60 10.81
CA GLN A 62 3.92 -12.96 10.49
C GLN A 62 4.38 -13.08 9.04
N ALA A 63 3.66 -12.49 8.08
CA ALA A 63 4.05 -12.46 6.68
C ALA A 63 5.38 -11.71 6.48
N LEU A 64 5.59 -10.57 7.15
CA LEU A 64 6.86 -9.86 7.11
C LEU A 64 8.01 -10.70 7.65
N ALA A 65 7.80 -11.44 8.75
CA ALA A 65 8.81 -12.35 9.29
C ALA A 65 9.16 -13.48 8.29
N LYS A 66 8.15 -14.02 7.60
CA LYS A 66 8.35 -15.02 6.53
C LYS A 66 9.12 -14.44 5.34
N ALA A 67 8.77 -13.23 4.88
CA ALA A 67 9.50 -12.54 3.82
C ALA A 67 10.97 -12.29 4.17
N ARG A 68 11.28 -11.89 5.42
CA ARG A 68 12.66 -11.76 5.90
C ARG A 68 13.41 -13.10 5.84
N ALA A 69 12.76 -14.18 6.26
CA ALA A 69 13.35 -15.53 6.22
C ALA A 69 13.54 -16.03 4.77
N ALA A 70 12.66 -15.66 3.85
CA ALA A 70 12.81 -15.95 2.42
C ALA A 70 14.02 -15.22 1.84
N ILE A 71 14.18 -13.92 2.10
CA ILE A 71 15.40 -13.17 1.72
C ILE A 71 16.65 -13.81 2.34
N ALA A 72 16.58 -14.28 3.59
CA ALA A 72 17.71 -14.90 4.29
C ALA A 72 18.15 -16.26 3.69
N ARG A 73 17.23 -16.96 3.01
CA ARG A 73 17.50 -18.29 2.41
C ARG A 73 17.48 -18.26 0.88
N SER A 74 17.25 -17.10 0.27
CA SER A 74 17.14 -16.98 -1.18
C SER A 74 18.48 -17.38 -1.83
N PRO A 75 18.48 -18.32 -2.81
CA PRO A 75 19.65 -18.68 -3.58
C PRO A 75 19.96 -17.67 -4.70
N THR A 76 19.00 -16.78 -5.03
CA THR A 76 19.16 -15.79 -6.10
C THR A 76 19.74 -14.46 -5.62
N ILE A 77 19.78 -14.25 -4.30
CA ILE A 77 20.36 -13.05 -3.68
C ILE A 77 21.75 -13.43 -3.16
N SER A 78 22.78 -12.75 -3.64
CA SER A 78 24.15 -12.97 -3.14
C SER A 78 24.28 -12.56 -1.68
N ASP A 79 25.25 -13.12 -0.97
CA ASP A 79 25.47 -12.77 0.44
C ASP A 79 25.85 -11.29 0.63
N ALA A 80 26.48 -10.67 -0.37
CA ALA A 80 26.80 -9.24 -0.37
C ALA A 80 25.54 -8.35 -0.49
N GLU A 81 24.52 -8.79 -1.22
CA GLU A 81 23.28 -8.02 -1.45
C GLU A 81 22.22 -8.26 -0.38
N ARG A 82 22.28 -9.40 0.33
CA ARG A 82 21.30 -9.82 1.33
C ARG A 82 21.00 -8.76 2.41
N PRO A 83 21.99 -8.01 2.96
CA PRO A 83 21.71 -6.93 3.90
C PRO A 83 20.88 -5.80 3.29
N ALA A 84 21.24 -5.35 2.07
CA ALA A 84 20.55 -4.27 1.37
C ALA A 84 19.11 -4.66 0.98
N ALA A 85 18.89 -5.92 0.59
CA ALA A 85 17.57 -6.46 0.31
C ALA A 85 16.68 -6.45 1.57
N ARG A 86 17.21 -6.87 2.73
CA ARG A 86 16.50 -6.81 4.02
C ARG A 86 16.18 -5.38 4.43
N GLU A 87 17.14 -4.47 4.31
CA GLU A 87 16.93 -3.05 4.63
C GLU A 87 15.83 -2.43 3.75
N THR A 88 15.83 -2.76 2.46
CA THR A 88 14.79 -2.30 1.53
C THR A 88 13.41 -2.84 1.90
N LEU A 89 13.29 -4.10 2.31
CA LEU A 89 12.04 -4.66 2.85
C LEU A 89 11.55 -3.89 4.09
N GLU A 90 12.43 -3.58 5.04
CA GLU A 90 12.06 -2.82 6.25
C GLU A 90 11.58 -1.40 5.94
N ARG A 91 12.33 -0.71 5.08
CA ARG A 91 12.05 0.67 4.70
C ARG A 91 10.73 0.77 3.95
N THR A 92 10.48 -0.12 3.00
CA THR A 92 9.21 -0.18 2.27
C THR A 92 8.05 -0.52 3.20
N GLN A 93 8.22 -1.46 4.13
CA GLN A 93 7.19 -1.80 5.12
C GLN A 93 6.85 -0.63 6.05
N ARG A 94 7.86 0.14 6.50
CA ARG A 94 7.66 1.33 7.32
C ARG A 94 6.90 2.42 6.55
N ALA A 95 7.34 2.72 5.33
CA ALA A 95 6.68 3.70 4.47
C ALA A 95 5.23 3.32 4.19
N TRP A 96 5.00 2.04 3.85
CA TRP A 96 3.67 1.50 3.63
C TRP A 96 2.75 1.65 4.85
N ARG A 97 3.26 1.41 6.08
CA ARG A 97 2.45 1.56 7.30
C ARG A 97 2.01 3.01 7.52
N ILE A 98 2.89 3.97 7.24
CA ILE A 98 2.58 5.41 7.31
C ILE A 98 1.51 5.75 6.27
N TYR A 99 1.69 5.31 5.03
CA TYR A 99 0.73 5.50 3.94
C TYR A 99 -0.66 4.94 4.30
N ALA A 100 -0.75 3.68 4.73
CA ALA A 100 -2.02 3.04 5.06
C ALA A 100 -2.74 3.78 6.19
N ARG A 101 -2.00 4.24 7.21
CA ARG A 101 -2.56 5.03 8.29
C ARG A 101 -3.13 6.36 7.79
N LEU A 102 -2.32 7.13 7.06
CA LEU A 102 -2.74 8.43 6.53
C LEU A 102 -3.96 8.28 5.61
N ARG A 103 -3.95 7.28 4.74
CA ARG A 103 -5.07 7.03 3.82
C ARG A 103 -6.36 6.72 4.58
N CYS A 104 -6.31 5.80 5.55
CA CYS A 104 -7.50 5.41 6.31
C CYS A 104 -8.00 6.48 7.28
N GLU A 105 -7.11 7.35 7.79
CA GLU A 105 -7.49 8.45 8.69
C GLU A 105 -7.99 9.68 7.89
N ALA A 106 -7.48 9.94 6.68
CA ALA A 106 -7.89 11.06 5.84
C ALA A 106 -9.29 10.89 5.21
N GLU A 107 -9.76 9.65 5.03
CA GLU A 107 -11.11 9.37 4.50
C GLU A 107 -12.23 9.57 5.53
N VAL A 108 -11.91 9.88 6.80
CA VAL A 108 -12.92 10.09 7.85
C VAL A 108 -13.00 11.57 8.22
N PRO A 109 -14.14 12.25 8.00
CA PRO A 109 -14.32 13.63 8.42
C PRO A 109 -14.05 13.80 9.93
N VAL A 110 -13.23 14.78 10.26
CA VAL A 110 -12.74 15.10 11.63
C VAL A 110 -13.89 15.27 12.65
N ALA A 111 -15.10 15.59 12.19
CA ALA A 111 -16.27 15.84 13.02
C ALA A 111 -16.77 14.61 13.83
N PHE A 112 -16.31 13.39 13.53
CA PHE A 112 -16.78 12.16 14.19
C PHE A 112 -15.89 11.63 15.33
N THR A 113 -14.80 12.33 15.70
CA THR A 113 -13.84 11.83 16.70
C THR A 113 -14.22 12.17 18.15
N GLY A 114 -15.51 12.18 18.48
CA GLY A 114 -16.03 12.47 19.82
C GLY A 114 -15.92 11.33 20.85
N GLY A 115 -15.21 10.25 20.53
CA GLY A 115 -15.04 9.09 21.42
C GLY A 115 -13.67 8.44 21.25
N THR A 116 -13.18 7.77 22.29
CA THR A 116 -11.85 7.12 22.39
C THR A 116 -11.62 5.95 21.42
N GLY A 117 -12.57 5.66 20.53
CA GLY A 117 -12.49 4.59 19.54
C GLY A 117 -12.17 5.11 18.13
N ARG A 118 -11.32 4.39 17.40
CA ARG A 118 -11.20 4.58 15.93
C ARG A 118 -12.56 4.33 15.27
N ASN A 119 -12.98 5.22 14.37
CA ASN A 119 -14.20 5.05 13.59
C ASN A 119 -14.15 3.71 12.83
N GLN A 120 -15.29 3.01 12.76
CA GLN A 120 -15.48 1.76 12.01
C GLN A 120 -14.88 1.82 10.58
N ALA A 121 -15.00 2.97 9.90
CA ALA A 121 -14.45 3.15 8.56
C ALA A 121 -12.91 2.99 8.56
N VAL A 122 -12.21 3.62 9.52
CA VAL A 122 -10.75 3.49 9.69
C VAL A 122 -10.37 2.04 9.97
N LEU A 123 -11.06 1.37 10.88
CA LEU A 123 -10.75 -0.02 11.26
C LEU A 123 -10.93 -0.97 10.07
N THR A 124 -11.95 -0.74 9.26
CA THR A 124 -12.22 -1.53 8.05
C THR A 124 -11.14 -1.27 6.99
N CYS A 125 -10.84 0.00 6.71
CA CYS A 125 -9.78 0.39 5.77
C CYS A 125 -8.43 -0.22 6.16
N LEU A 126 -8.03 -0.14 7.43
CA LEU A 126 -6.77 -0.72 7.90
C LEU A 126 -6.69 -2.23 7.67
N ARG A 127 -7.80 -2.96 7.85
CA ARG A 127 -7.85 -4.40 7.59
C ARG A 127 -7.69 -4.72 6.11
N VAL A 128 -8.28 -3.90 5.23
CA VAL A 128 -8.14 -4.06 3.78
C VAL A 128 -6.69 -3.90 3.35
N HIS A 129 -6.04 -2.84 3.84
CA HIS A 129 -4.62 -2.62 3.59
C HIS A 129 -3.76 -3.76 4.17
N ASP A 130 -3.96 -4.14 5.44
CA ASP A 130 -3.21 -5.24 6.06
C ASP A 130 -3.34 -6.55 5.25
N ALA A 131 -4.53 -6.87 4.74
CA ALA A 131 -4.76 -8.07 3.94
C ALA A 131 -3.98 -8.06 2.63
N ARG A 132 -4.05 -6.95 1.86
CA ARG A 132 -3.29 -6.80 0.61
C ARG A 132 -1.79 -6.91 0.82
N ARG A 133 -1.27 -6.19 1.83
CA ARG A 133 0.16 -6.23 2.12
C ARG A 133 0.60 -7.61 2.64
N THR A 134 -0.28 -8.33 3.32
CA THR A 134 -0.02 -9.72 3.72
C THR A 134 0.13 -10.61 2.48
N ALA A 135 -0.69 -10.44 1.45
CA ALA A 135 -0.58 -11.17 0.18
C ALA A 135 0.74 -10.83 -0.54
N GLU A 136 1.05 -9.55 -0.73
CA GLU A 136 2.32 -9.11 -1.35
C GLU A 136 3.57 -9.69 -0.65
N LEU A 137 3.55 -9.78 0.68
CA LEU A 137 4.63 -10.37 1.47
C LEU A 137 4.63 -11.90 1.43
N GLY A 138 3.47 -12.52 1.20
CA GLY A 138 3.32 -13.95 0.95
C GLY A 138 3.95 -14.34 -0.38
N ASP A 139 3.67 -13.58 -1.44
CA ASP A 139 4.26 -13.76 -2.77
C ASP A 139 5.78 -13.68 -2.70
N LEU A 140 6.31 -12.65 -2.02
CA LEU A 140 7.75 -12.49 -1.79
C LEU A 140 8.36 -13.67 -1.00
N ALA A 141 7.58 -14.28 -0.11
CA ALA A 141 8.01 -15.42 0.69
C ALA A 141 7.85 -16.77 -0.02
N GLY A 142 7.17 -16.82 -1.18
CA GLY A 142 6.77 -18.06 -1.85
C GLY A 142 5.78 -18.88 -1.03
N ILE A 143 4.84 -18.22 -0.37
CA ILE A 143 3.82 -18.85 0.49
C ILE A 143 2.45 -18.46 -0.05
N ASP A 144 1.85 -19.38 -0.81
CA ASP A 144 0.44 -19.36 -1.21
C ASP A 144 -0.47 -19.85 -0.07
#